data_AF-A0A932HK29-F1
#
_entry.id   AF-A0A932HK29-F1
#
_cell.length_a   1.000
_cell.length_b   1.000
_cell.length_c   1.000
_cell.angle_alpha   90.00
_cell.angle_beta   90.00
_cell.angle_gamma   90.00
#
_symmetry.space_group_name_H-M   'P 1'
#
loop_
_entity.id
_entity.type
_entity.pdbx_description
1 polymer ?
#
loop_
_entity_poly.entity_id
_entity_poly.type
_entity_poly.pdbx_seq_one_letter_code
_entity_poly.pdbx_strand_id
1 'polypeptide(L)'
;MGAVVNAFFGDKVPLMDKVMEYAKQMNPGVPLENRLIRTVQSWVDVLMMREALVRADKAGKLNGPGVKEAFETLREWTPGLGRPPVTITPTDHRPGSLVRVYMIKDKKFNLVKEVDLKKRWPDKWEKEWLGW
;
A
#
# COMPACT_ATOMS: atom_id res chain seq x y z
N MET A 1 20.30 -2.01 -1.74
CA MET A 1 19.00 -2.33 -2.38
C MET A 1 17.92 -2.21 -1.33
N GLY A 2 16.67 -1.91 -1.72
CA GLY A 2 15.56 -1.77 -0.78
C GLY A 2 14.25 -2.29 -1.36
N ALA A 3 13.42 -2.90 -0.51
CA ALA A 3 12.05 -3.27 -0.84
C ALA A 3 11.13 -2.05 -0.75
N VAL A 4 10.28 -1.88 -1.75
CA VAL A 4 9.42 -0.72 -1.94
C VAL A 4 7.99 -1.20 -2.15
N VAL A 5 7.06 -0.67 -1.33
CA VAL A 5 5.67 -1.17 -1.21
C VAL A 5 4.65 -0.27 -1.90
N ASN A 6 5.06 0.91 -2.35
CA ASN A 6 4.27 1.95 -3.00
C ASN A 6 5.18 2.87 -3.84
N ALA A 7 4.62 3.82 -4.59
CA ALA A 7 5.39 4.76 -5.39
C ALA A 7 6.19 5.76 -4.54
N PHE A 8 7.27 6.32 -5.11
CA PHE A 8 7.99 7.44 -4.52
C PHE A 8 7.18 8.74 -4.65
N PHE A 9 7.47 9.70 -3.79
CA PHE A 9 6.81 11.00 -3.83
C PHE A 9 7.09 11.71 -5.17
N GLY A 10 6.04 12.15 -5.86
CA GLY A 10 6.14 12.78 -7.17
C GLY A 10 6.15 11.82 -8.37
N ASP A 11 6.11 10.50 -8.15
CA ASP A 11 5.96 9.53 -9.23
C ASP A 11 4.64 9.71 -10.00
N LYS A 12 4.64 9.38 -11.29
CA LYS A 12 3.45 9.45 -12.15
C LYS A 12 2.51 8.26 -11.90
N VAL A 13 1.76 8.32 -10.80
CA VAL A 13 0.77 7.30 -10.40
C VAL A 13 -0.56 7.95 -9.99
N PRO A 14 -1.69 7.23 -10.06
CA PRO A 14 -2.98 7.77 -9.62
C PRO A 14 -2.93 8.33 -8.21
N LEU A 15 -3.59 9.47 -7.99
CA LEU A 15 -3.69 10.24 -6.74
C LEU A 15 -2.42 10.94 -6.25
N MET A 16 -1.28 10.84 -6.95
CA MET A 16 -0.07 11.54 -6.52
C MET A 16 -0.25 13.08 -6.53
N ASP A 17 -1.01 13.60 -7.48
CA ASP A 17 -1.38 15.02 -7.55
C ASP A 17 -2.06 15.50 -6.27
N LYS A 18 -3.00 14.71 -5.73
CA LYS A 18 -3.67 14.98 -4.45
C LYS A 18 -2.73 14.87 -3.26
N VAL A 19 -1.88 13.84 -3.23
CA VAL A 19 -0.85 13.72 -2.17
C VAL A 19 0.05 14.95 -2.15
N MET A 20 0.48 15.43 -3.32
CA MET A 20 1.31 16.63 -3.44
C MET A 20 0.56 17.93 -3.08
N GLU A 21 -0.72 18.04 -3.44
CA GLU A 21 -1.59 19.16 -3.06
C GLU A 21 -1.71 19.28 -1.54
N TYR A 22 -2.14 18.22 -0.87
CA TYR A 22 -2.30 18.22 0.59
C TYR A 22 -0.96 18.32 1.31
N ALA A 23 0.13 17.78 0.76
CA ALA A 23 1.47 17.97 1.30
C ALA A 23 1.85 19.45 1.41
N LYS A 24 1.57 20.26 0.38
CA LYS A 24 1.83 21.71 0.41
C LYS A 24 0.94 22.42 1.41
N GLN A 25 -0.34 22.04 1.48
CA GLN A 25 -1.31 22.67 2.36
C GLN A 25 -1.04 22.37 3.85
N MET A 26 -0.78 21.11 4.19
CA MET A 26 -0.69 20.66 5.58
C MET A 26 0.69 20.89 6.21
N ASN A 27 1.77 20.84 5.41
CA ASN A 27 3.13 21.15 5.91
C ASN A 27 3.88 22.02 4.89
N PRO A 28 3.50 23.31 4.75
CA PRO A 28 4.11 24.22 3.77
C PRO A 28 5.61 24.45 4.00
N GLY A 29 6.10 24.26 5.23
CA GLY A 29 7.52 24.39 5.58
C GLY A 29 8.42 23.23 5.16
N VAL A 30 7.87 22.16 4.55
CA VAL A 30 8.65 21.01 4.08
C VAL A 30 8.75 21.06 2.55
N PRO A 31 9.95 21.35 1.99
CA PRO A 31 10.16 21.33 0.54
C PRO A 31 9.78 19.98 -0.06
N LEU A 32 9.18 20.00 -1.27
CA LEU A 32 8.65 18.79 -1.90
C LEU A 32 9.75 17.77 -2.23
N GLU A 33 10.93 18.26 -2.62
CA GLU A 33 12.12 17.49 -2.93
C GLU A 33 12.68 16.74 -1.71
N ASN A 34 12.34 17.19 -0.50
CA ASN A 34 12.75 16.55 0.76
C ASN A 34 11.73 15.53 1.26
N ARG A 35 10.59 15.35 0.58
CA ARG A 35 9.56 14.40 1.00
C ARG A 35 9.95 12.98 0.66
N LEU A 36 9.73 12.10 1.64
CA LEU A 36 10.08 10.69 1.54
C LEU A 36 8.91 9.86 1.00
N ILE A 37 9.22 8.65 0.54
CA ILE A 37 8.22 7.61 0.24
C ILE A 37 7.21 7.39 1.38
N ARG A 38 7.62 7.68 2.63
CA ARG A 38 6.77 7.54 3.82
C ARG A 38 5.52 8.42 3.77
N THR A 39 5.59 9.61 3.15
CA THR A 39 4.39 10.43 2.93
C THR A 39 3.37 9.66 2.09
N VAL A 40 3.80 9.07 0.98
CA VAL A 40 2.92 8.30 0.08
C VAL A 40 2.41 7.03 0.77
N GLN A 41 3.27 6.36 1.55
CA GLN A 41 2.90 5.14 2.27
C GLN A 41 1.79 5.39 3.30
N SER A 42 1.86 6.49 4.06
CA SER A 42 0.80 6.85 5.01
C SER A 42 -0.54 7.14 4.31
N TRP A 43 -0.52 7.77 3.14
CA TRP A 43 -1.74 7.97 2.34
C TRP A 43 -2.36 6.64 1.89
N VAL A 44 -1.54 5.68 1.47
CA VAL A 44 -2.02 4.33 1.12
C VAL A 44 -2.72 3.67 2.30
N ASP A 45 -2.14 3.73 3.50
CA ASP A 45 -2.71 3.12 4.70
C ASP A 45 -4.03 3.78 5.12
N VAL A 46 -4.12 5.11 5.04
CA VAL A 46 -5.36 5.85 5.33
C VAL A 46 -6.45 5.56 4.30
N LEU A 47 -6.10 5.45 3.01
CA LEU A 47 -7.06 5.09 1.96
C LEU A 47 -7.59 3.66 2.15
N MET A 48 -6.73 2.73 2.57
CA MET A 48 -7.14 1.37 2.95
C MET A 48 -8.11 1.38 4.13
N MET A 49 -7.81 2.13 5.19
CA MET A 49 -8.70 2.26 6.35
C MET A 49 -10.04 2.90 5.96
N ARG A 50 -10.01 3.98 5.17
CA ARG A 50 -11.21 4.65 4.67
C ARG A 50 -12.10 3.72 3.86
N GLU A 51 -11.52 2.87 3.01
CA GLU A 51 -12.28 1.87 2.25
C GLU A 51 -12.98 0.87 3.18
N ALA A 52 -12.28 0.33 4.18
CA ALA A 52 -12.87 -0.59 5.14
C ALA A 52 -13.99 0.06 5.96
N LEU A 53 -13.79 1.30 6.42
CA LEU A 53 -14.81 2.08 7.13
C LEU A 53 -16.06 2.30 6.27
N VAL A 54 -15.90 2.69 5.00
CA VAL A 54 -17.02 2.91 4.07
C VAL A 54 -17.80 1.61 3.82
N ARG A 55 -17.12 0.47 3.69
CA ARG A 55 -17.78 -0.83 3.52
C ARG A 55 -18.51 -1.27 4.80
N ALA A 56 -17.89 -1.09 5.95
CA ALA A 56 -18.48 -1.41 7.25
C ALA A 56 -19.74 -0.56 7.53
N ASP A 57 -19.68 0.74 7.22
CA ASP A 57 -20.82 1.65 7.33
C ASP A 57 -21.98 1.23 6.42
N LYS A 58 -21.71 0.95 5.14
CA LYS A 58 -22.71 0.43 4.19
C LYS A 58 -23.35 -0.88 4.64
N ALA A 59 -22.64 -1.70 5.40
CA ALA A 59 -23.14 -2.94 5.97
C ALA A 59 -23.89 -2.75 7.31
N GLY A 60 -23.99 -1.53 7.84
CA GLY A 60 -24.57 -1.25 9.15
C GLY A 60 -23.72 -1.76 10.32
N LYS A 61 -22.41 -1.96 10.11
CA LYS A 61 -21.46 -2.54 11.07
C LYS A 61 -20.26 -1.63 11.31
N LEU A 62 -20.44 -0.32 11.45
CA LEU A 62 -19.34 0.62 11.73
C LEU A 62 -18.81 0.47 13.17
N ASN A 63 -18.12 -0.64 13.43
CA ASN A 63 -17.49 -1.01 14.70
C ASN A 63 -16.22 -1.85 14.41
N GLY A 64 -15.43 -2.15 15.44
CA GLY A 64 -14.16 -2.88 15.28
C GLY A 64 -14.28 -4.20 14.49
N PRO A 65 -15.15 -5.15 14.90
CA PRO A 65 -15.39 -6.39 14.15
C PRO A 65 -15.87 -6.16 12.73
N GLY A 66 -16.78 -5.21 12.49
CA GLY A 66 -17.29 -4.92 11.15
C GLY A 66 -16.25 -4.29 10.23
N VAL A 67 -15.32 -3.48 10.75
CA VAL A 67 -14.18 -2.96 9.97
C VAL A 67 -13.21 -4.08 9.62
N LYS A 68 -12.95 -5.02 10.54
CA LYS A 68 -12.18 -6.23 10.23
C LYS A 68 -12.84 -7.04 9.12
N GLU A 69 -14.14 -7.35 9.26
CA GLU A 69 -14.89 -8.06 8.21
C GLU A 69 -14.81 -7.32 6.87
N ALA A 70 -14.92 -5.99 6.87
CA ALA A 70 -14.81 -5.17 5.68
C ALA A 70 -13.42 -5.28 5.00
N PHE A 71 -12.32 -5.28 5.75
CA PHE A 71 -10.99 -5.57 5.21
C PHE A 71 -10.94 -6.95 4.55
N GLU A 72 -11.55 -7.96 5.16
CA GLU A 72 -11.59 -9.35 4.66
C GLU A 72 -12.44 -9.52 3.38
N THR A 73 -13.09 -8.45 2.92
CA THR A 73 -13.78 -8.39 1.62
C THR A 73 -12.94 -7.78 0.49
N LEU A 74 -11.73 -7.27 0.76
CA LEU A 74 -10.88 -6.70 -0.29
C LEU A 74 -10.45 -7.81 -1.27
N ARG A 75 -10.75 -7.63 -2.55
CA ARG A 75 -10.38 -8.52 -3.66
C ARG A 75 -9.80 -7.68 -4.78
N GLU A 76 -8.51 -7.86 -5.04
CA GLU A 76 -7.74 -7.13 -6.06
C GLU A 76 -7.95 -5.60 -6.01
N TRP A 77 -8.20 -5.07 -4.82
CA TRP A 77 -8.51 -3.65 -4.63
C TRP A 77 -7.23 -2.82 -4.64
N THR A 78 -7.23 -1.63 -5.25
CA THR A 78 -6.07 -0.74 -5.23
C THR A 78 -6.44 0.67 -4.75
N PRO A 79 -5.63 1.29 -3.87
CA PRO A 79 -5.74 2.70 -3.53
C PRO A 79 -5.08 3.62 -4.58
N GLY A 80 -4.48 3.07 -5.64
CA GLY A 80 -3.56 3.83 -6.49
C GLY A 80 -2.18 3.97 -5.83
N LEU A 81 -1.49 5.10 -6.06
CA LEU A 81 -0.20 5.44 -5.43
C LEU A 81 0.89 4.37 -5.59
N GLY A 82 0.81 3.58 -6.66
CA GLY A 82 1.74 2.48 -6.94
C GLY A 82 1.64 1.29 -5.98
N ARG A 83 0.61 1.21 -5.13
CA ARG A 83 0.37 0.02 -4.30
C ARG A 83 -0.12 -1.14 -5.19
N PRO A 84 0.51 -2.33 -5.14
CA PRO A 84 -0.02 -3.52 -5.81
C PRO A 84 -1.45 -3.85 -5.33
N PRO A 85 -2.24 -4.59 -6.13
CA PRO A 85 -3.58 -5.03 -5.74
C PRO A 85 -3.58 -5.69 -4.35
N VAL A 86 -4.61 -5.37 -3.58
CA VAL A 86 -4.82 -5.83 -2.21
C VAL A 86 -5.93 -6.86 -2.16
N THR A 87 -5.60 -8.03 -1.67
CA THR A 87 -6.54 -9.10 -1.34
C THR A 87 -6.31 -9.51 0.11
N ILE A 88 -7.35 -9.40 0.92
CA ILE A 88 -7.35 -9.81 2.34
C ILE A 88 -8.56 -10.72 2.54
N THR A 89 -8.36 -11.89 3.14
CA THR A 89 -9.43 -12.87 3.40
C THR A 89 -9.50 -13.19 4.89
N PRO A 90 -10.56 -13.88 5.37
CA PRO A 90 -10.63 -14.30 6.78
C PRO A 90 -9.48 -15.20 7.24
N THR A 91 -8.74 -15.82 6.30
CA THR A 91 -7.66 -16.77 6.58
C THR A 91 -6.30 -16.30 6.07
N ASP A 92 -6.21 -15.09 5.49
CA ASP A 92 -4.95 -14.51 5.02
C ASP A 92 -5.04 -12.97 5.02
N HIS A 93 -4.40 -12.35 6.00
CA HIS A 93 -4.27 -10.89 6.16
C HIS A 93 -3.02 -10.32 5.50
N ARG A 94 -2.24 -11.12 4.77
CA ARG A 94 -1.19 -10.56 3.92
C ARG A 94 -1.85 -9.89 2.73
N PRO A 95 -1.68 -8.56 2.55
CA PRO A 95 -2.44 -7.82 1.55
C PRO A 95 -2.09 -8.21 0.11
N GLY A 96 -0.92 -8.80 -0.13
CA GLY A 96 -0.48 -9.22 -1.46
C GLY A 96 0.95 -9.74 -1.44
N SER A 97 1.39 -10.33 -2.54
CA SER A 97 2.70 -11.00 -2.64
C SER A 97 3.74 -10.24 -3.46
N LEU A 98 3.36 -9.14 -4.14
CA LEU A 98 4.24 -8.39 -5.03
C LEU A 98 5.11 -7.40 -4.24
N VAL A 99 6.43 -7.53 -4.40
CA VAL A 99 7.43 -6.63 -3.82
C VAL A 99 8.34 -6.08 -4.90
N ARG A 100 8.49 -4.76 -4.98
CA ARG A 100 9.44 -4.13 -5.89
C ARG A 100 10.76 -3.89 -5.18
N VAL A 101 11.85 -4.25 -5.84
CA VAL A 101 13.21 -4.10 -5.33
C VAL A 101 13.90 -3.01 -6.11
N TYR A 102 14.36 -1.98 -5.40
CA TYR A 102 15.07 -0.84 -5.97
C TYR A 102 16.53 -0.80 -5.54
N MET A 103 17.36 -0.19 -6.37
CA MET A 103 18.75 0.14 -6.08
C MET A 103 18.98 1.62 -6.34
N ILE A 104 19.74 2.28 -5.47
CA ILE A 104 20.22 3.63 -5.73
C ILE A 104 21.43 3.51 -6.65
N LYS A 105 21.33 4.08 -7.85
CA LYS A 105 22.41 4.19 -8.83
C LYS A 105 22.35 5.56 -9.46
N ASP A 106 23.49 6.24 -9.59
CA ASP A 106 23.59 7.59 -10.15
C ASP A 106 22.64 8.59 -9.47
N LYS A 107 22.54 8.49 -8.13
CA LYS A 107 21.66 9.29 -7.27
C LYS A 107 20.16 9.16 -7.58
N LYS A 108 19.75 8.12 -8.31
CA LYS A 108 18.35 7.83 -8.66
C LYS A 108 17.92 6.46 -8.13
N PHE A 109 16.63 6.34 -7.82
CA PHE A 109 16.01 5.05 -7.53
C PHE A 109 15.76 4.30 -8.84
N ASN A 110 16.42 3.17 -9.01
CA ASN A 110 16.27 2.32 -10.18
C ASN A 110 15.56 1.03 -9.77
N LEU A 111 14.46 0.70 -10.45
CA LEU A 111 13.78 -0.58 -10.27
C LEU A 111 14.72 -1.68 -10.77
N VAL A 112 15.04 -2.63 -9.90
CA VAL A 112 15.85 -3.80 -10.24
C VAL A 112 14.94 -4.94 -10.69
N LYS A 113 13.89 -5.21 -9.91
CA LYS A 113 12.97 -6.32 -10.17
C LYS A 113 11.69 -6.18 -9.36
N GLU A 114 10.58 -6.69 -9.90
CA GLU A 114 9.40 -7.04 -9.13
C GLU A 114 9.40 -8.54 -8.82
N VAL A 115 9.18 -8.89 -7.56
CA VAL A 115 9.20 -10.27 -7.06
C VAL A 115 7.82 -10.60 -6.53
N ASP A 116 7.19 -11.62 -7.11
CA ASP A 116 6.03 -12.26 -6.52
C ASP A 116 6.49 -13.33 -5.52
N LEU A 117 6.33 -13.02 -4.23
CA LEU A 117 6.75 -13.89 -3.13
C LEU A 117 5.98 -15.20 -3.11
N LYS A 118 4.67 -15.18 -3.43
CA LYS A 118 3.80 -16.36 -3.45
C LYS A 118 4.15 -17.27 -4.61
N LYS A 119 4.41 -16.70 -5.78
CA LYS A 119 4.89 -17.48 -6.95
C LYS A 119 6.28 -18.05 -6.73
N ARG A 120 7.18 -17.29 -6.10
CA ARG A 120 8.57 -17.72 -5.91
C ARG A 120 8.73 -18.75 -4.79
N TRP A 121 7.92 -18.65 -3.73
CA TRP A 121 7.98 -19.52 -2.56
C TRP A 121 6.58 -19.96 -2.12
N PRO A 122 5.87 -20.76 -2.95
CA PRO A 122 4.48 -21.13 -2.68
C PRO A 122 4.33 -21.90 -1.35
N ASP A 123 5.20 -22.87 -1.08
CA ASP A 123 5.16 -23.65 0.17
C ASP A 123 5.41 -22.79 1.40
N LYS A 124 6.38 -21.87 1.34
CA LYS A 124 6.67 -20.97 2.47
C LYS A 124 5.53 -19.99 2.69
N TRP A 125 4.97 -19.45 1.61
CA TRP A 125 3.78 -18.60 1.67
C TRP A 125 2.61 -19.34 2.33
N GLU A 126 2.33 -20.58 1.94
CA GLU A 126 1.18 -21.29 2.49
C GLU A 126 1.40 -21.81 3.91
N LYS A 127 2.60 -22.29 4.25
CA LYS A 127 2.83 -23.11 5.46
C LYS A 127 3.68 -22.44 6.52
N GLU A 128 4.56 -21.51 6.16
CA GLU A 128 5.57 -20.93 7.08
C GLU A 128 5.30 -19.47 7.41
N TRP A 129 4.85 -18.67 6.44
CA TRP A 129 4.68 -17.23 6.63
C TRP A 129 3.30 -16.93 7.18
N LEU A 130 3.26 -16.45 8.41
CA LEU A 130 2.01 -16.09 9.09
C LEU A 130 1.22 -15.09 8.25
N GLY A 131 0.03 -15.54 7.85
CA GLY A 131 -0.99 -14.70 7.25
C GLY A 131 -1.98 -14.16 8.27
N TRP A 132 -1.99 -14.70 9.50
CA TRP A 132 -2.87 -14.36 10.60
C TRP A 132 -2.28 -14.90 11.92
#